data_AF-A0A182TGL5-F1
#
_entry.id   AF-A0A182TGL5-F1
#
_cell.length_a   1.000
_cell.length_b   1.000
_cell.length_c   1.000
_cell.angle_alpha   90.00
_cell.angle_beta   90.00
_cell.angle_gamma   90.00
#
_symmetry.space_group_name_H-M   'P 1'
#
loop_
_entity.id
_entity.type
_entity.pdbx_description
1 polymer ?
#
loop_
_entity_poly.entity_id
_entity_poly.type
_entity_poly.pdbx_seq_one_letter_code
_entity_poly.pdbx_strand_id
1 'polypeptide(L)'
;MSSTVCRVCSAPAAQRCAGCQQVGYCGRDHQRADWKAQHRDQCRRFKVVRNDRLGRHLVATTHIKQGEIIYRDEPYAVGPKIANVPLCLGCNRNLMAGWDATRGLDRFHECSRCGWPLCGPGCEEAAQHRPECSVLAGSGYRPNIRPNPSNPEQRESAYCVIVPLRVLLLERIAPERYATVQGFESHLDERLASPLYGVLRSNLVPFLRQVLRLQQYSEQTVLQLSAILDTNCYEIRLPEQHVKVRGLYPLGAMLSHDCRPNTKHYFDDRLHMVLVATVDIPAGGVIHASYTQPLLGTVQRRLALRQAKCFDCCCERCADPTEYGTSASAFRCPNCRRTPSLVLAAEPTNYRTVWRCQNRRCAYQERPDQYVARCERMQQELLALDRTEPAGYEEFLARHATNLHPWNAYMLQAKYALTQLLGSARPAKAPPSEAAARRTVELCRDLLAVAERLEPGYSTFRAKLLLELGSALATLHALGVLSDLERQEWRTTRAELECIAQTDPTVDVSSVGKENGSS
;
A
#
# COMPACT_ATOMS: atom_id res chain seq x y z
N MET A 1 -35.16 14.30 14.25
CA MET A 1 -33.82 14.91 14.25
C MET A 1 -33.35 14.97 15.70
N SER A 2 -32.27 14.26 16.06
CA SER A 2 -31.74 14.33 17.43
C SER A 2 -31.21 15.75 17.68
N SER A 3 -31.79 16.45 18.65
CA SER A 3 -31.35 17.79 19.06
C SER A 3 -29.91 17.69 19.56
N THR A 4 -29.00 18.32 18.83
CA THR A 4 -27.58 18.31 19.21
C THR A 4 -27.40 19.19 20.43
N VAL A 5 -26.75 18.69 21.48
CA VAL A 5 -26.49 19.45 22.71
C VAL A 5 -25.07 20.02 22.73
N CYS A 6 -24.86 21.06 23.53
CA CYS A 6 -23.57 21.68 23.75
C CYS A 6 -22.68 20.73 24.52
N ARG A 7 -21.49 20.45 23.98
CA ARG A 7 -20.52 19.53 24.61
C ARG A 7 -20.02 20.00 25.99
N VAL A 8 -20.12 21.29 26.30
CA VAL A 8 -19.61 21.89 27.54
C VAL A 8 -20.67 21.94 28.65
N CYS A 9 -21.91 22.37 28.31
CA CYS A 9 -22.95 22.61 29.31
C CYS A 9 -24.23 21.80 29.09
N SER A 10 -24.26 20.92 28.08
CA SER A 10 -25.43 20.09 27.70
C SER A 10 -26.70 20.85 27.30
N ALA A 11 -26.69 22.19 27.26
CA ALA A 11 -27.78 23.01 26.71
C ALA A 11 -27.95 22.78 25.19
N PRO A 12 -29.08 23.12 24.56
CA PRO A 12 -29.25 23.01 23.11
C PRO A 12 -28.10 23.70 22.34
N ALA A 13 -27.52 23.00 21.36
CA ALA A 13 -26.47 23.57 20.52
C ALA A 13 -27.07 24.46 19.43
N ALA A 14 -26.54 25.66 19.29
CA ALA A 14 -26.88 26.59 18.20
C ALA A 14 -26.05 26.31 16.94
N GLN A 15 -24.85 25.75 17.09
CA GLN A 15 -23.91 25.50 16.01
C GLN A 15 -23.11 24.22 16.22
N ARG A 16 -22.64 23.61 15.13
CA ARG A 16 -21.69 22.49 15.15
C ARG A 16 -20.27 22.98 14.90
N CYS A 17 -19.27 22.22 15.36
CA CYS A 17 -17.87 22.50 15.01
C CYS A 17 -17.70 22.52 13.49
N ALA A 18 -17.18 23.63 12.95
CA ALA A 18 -16.98 23.79 11.51
C ALA A 18 -16.08 22.72 10.89
N GLY A 19 -15.08 22.20 11.64
CA GLY A 19 -14.14 21.19 11.16
C GLY A 19 -14.70 19.77 11.16
N CYS A 20 -15.04 19.23 12.34
CA CYS A 20 -15.48 17.83 12.44
C CYS A 20 -16.99 17.64 12.23
N GLN A 21 -17.81 18.66 12.46
CA GLN A 21 -19.28 18.56 12.46
C GLN A 21 -19.85 17.52 13.46
N GLN A 22 -19.03 16.95 14.36
CA GLN A 22 -19.43 15.88 15.29
C GLN A 22 -19.93 16.43 16.64
N VAL A 23 -19.47 17.61 17.05
CA VAL A 23 -19.82 18.23 18.34
C VAL A 23 -20.59 19.53 18.13
N GLY A 24 -21.53 19.80 19.04
CA GLY A 24 -22.33 21.02 19.07
C GLY A 24 -21.92 21.97 20.20
N TYR A 25 -22.15 23.27 20.00
CA TYR A 25 -21.94 24.31 21.00
C TYR A 25 -23.13 25.28 21.01
N CYS A 26 -23.53 25.73 22.20
CA CYS A 26 -24.54 26.79 22.32
C CYS A 26 -24.01 28.16 21.87
N GLY A 27 -22.69 28.36 21.84
CA GLY A 27 -22.05 29.61 21.40
C GLY A 27 -20.54 29.47 21.16
N ARG A 28 -19.91 30.56 20.69
CA ARG A 28 -18.46 30.60 20.38
C ARG A 28 -17.58 30.44 21.62
N ASP A 29 -18.03 30.88 22.79
CA ASP A 29 -17.24 30.82 24.02
C ASP A 29 -17.02 29.38 24.49
N HIS A 30 -18.09 28.58 24.53
CA HIS A 30 -17.97 27.15 24.83
C HIS A 30 -17.16 26.40 23.77
N GLN A 31 -17.27 26.79 22.49
CA GLN A 31 -16.40 26.22 21.46
C GLN A 31 -14.92 26.55 21.71
N ARG A 32 -14.58 27.80 22.05
CA ARG A 32 -13.18 28.21 22.34
C ARG A 32 -12.64 27.54 23.59
N ALA A 33 -13.46 27.41 24.63
CA ALA A 33 -13.10 26.72 25.86
C ALA A 33 -12.79 25.25 25.60
N ASP A 34 -13.70 24.52 24.94
CA ASP A 34 -13.50 23.11 24.59
C ASP A 34 -12.34 22.91 23.59
N TRP A 35 -12.16 23.84 22.64
CA TRP A 35 -11.03 23.82 21.69
C TRP A 35 -9.68 23.84 22.39
N LYS A 36 -9.52 24.72 23.39
CA LYS A 36 -8.29 24.79 24.20
C LYS A 36 -8.15 23.60 25.15
N ALA A 37 -9.25 23.09 25.68
CA ALA A 37 -9.23 22.02 26.66
C ALA A 37 -8.89 20.65 26.04
N GLN A 38 -9.50 20.30 24.89
CA GLN A 38 -9.38 18.95 24.33
C GLN A 38 -9.78 18.82 22.84
N HIS A 39 -10.68 19.67 22.34
CA HIS A 39 -11.32 19.42 21.05
C HIS A 39 -10.37 19.62 19.87
N ARG A 40 -9.36 20.49 20.00
CA ARG A 40 -8.34 20.69 18.96
C ARG A 40 -7.69 19.37 18.52
N ASP A 41 -7.37 18.51 19.49
CA ASP A 41 -6.67 17.24 19.24
C ASP A 41 -7.63 16.12 18.79
N GLN A 42 -8.93 16.29 19.05
CA GLN A 42 -9.99 15.33 18.69
C GLN A 42 -10.72 15.71 17.39
N CYS A 43 -10.56 16.93 16.89
CA CYS A 43 -11.30 17.44 15.74
C CYS A 43 -10.77 16.82 14.43
N ARG A 44 -11.40 15.73 14.01
CA ARG A 44 -11.13 15.06 12.73
C ARG A 44 -12.00 15.67 11.63
N ARG A 45 -11.44 15.97 10.44
CA ARG A 45 -12.19 16.44 9.26
C ARG A 45 -12.92 15.31 8.50
N PHE A 46 -13.15 14.20 9.20
CA PHE A 46 -13.82 13.01 8.71
C PHE A 46 -14.61 12.35 9.84
N LYS A 47 -15.50 11.42 9.48
CA LYS A 47 -16.23 10.56 10.41
C LYS A 47 -16.29 9.13 9.87
N VAL A 48 -16.42 8.16 10.77
CA VAL A 48 -16.71 6.77 10.40
C VAL A 48 -18.22 6.64 10.21
N VAL A 49 -18.63 6.06 9.09
CA VAL A 49 -20.02 5.70 8.78
C VAL A 49 -20.09 4.23 8.37
N ARG A 50 -21.29 3.65 8.30
CA ARG A 50 -21.50 2.27 7.87
C ARG A 50 -22.57 2.18 6.79
N ASN A 51 -22.35 1.32 5.79
CA ASN A 51 -23.39 0.84 4.88
C ASN A 51 -23.13 -0.63 4.51
N ASP A 52 -24.06 -1.25 3.80
CA ASP A 52 -24.00 -2.68 3.47
C ASP A 52 -22.91 -3.02 2.43
N ARG A 53 -22.47 -2.04 1.65
CA ARG A 53 -21.52 -2.24 0.54
C ARG A 53 -20.06 -2.15 0.99
N LEU A 54 -19.73 -1.15 1.81
CA LEU A 54 -18.37 -0.83 2.24
C LEU A 54 -18.11 -1.25 3.69
N GLY A 55 -19.15 -1.68 4.42
CA GLY A 55 -19.06 -1.81 5.87
C GLY A 55 -18.75 -0.45 6.50
N ARG A 56 -17.87 -0.43 7.50
CA ARG A 56 -17.37 0.82 8.09
C ARG A 56 -16.38 1.48 7.15
N HIS A 57 -16.56 2.77 6.91
CA HIS A 57 -15.71 3.55 6.01
C HIS A 57 -15.64 5.02 6.47
N LEU A 58 -14.63 5.73 5.95
CA LEU A 58 -14.42 7.14 6.24
C LEU A 58 -15.15 8.05 5.25
N VAL A 59 -15.77 9.11 5.75
CA VAL A 59 -16.39 10.18 4.95
C VAL A 59 -15.92 11.54 5.45
N ALA A 60 -15.56 12.42 4.52
CA ALA A 60 -15.14 13.79 4.80
C ALA A 60 -16.29 14.61 5.40
N THR A 61 -16.03 15.36 6.47
CA THR A 61 -17.03 16.24 7.11
C THR A 61 -16.97 17.66 6.57
N THR A 62 -15.87 18.02 5.91
CA THR A 62 -15.63 19.28 5.22
C THR A 62 -14.87 19.00 3.93
N HIS A 63 -14.75 19.99 3.04
CA HIS A 63 -13.91 19.88 1.87
C HIS A 63 -12.43 19.77 2.26
N ILE A 64 -11.74 18.71 1.84
CA ILE A 64 -10.32 18.46 2.06
C ILE A 64 -9.59 18.73 0.74
N LYS A 65 -8.56 19.58 0.77
CA LYS A 65 -7.82 19.93 -0.44
C LYS A 65 -6.77 18.87 -0.78
N GLN A 66 -6.47 18.73 -2.06
CA GLN A 66 -5.31 17.98 -2.55
C GLN A 66 -4.04 18.41 -1.79
N GLY A 67 -3.26 17.41 -1.36
CA GLY A 67 -2.05 17.60 -0.57
C GLY A 67 -2.29 17.79 0.94
N GLU A 68 -3.54 17.89 1.42
CA GLU A 68 -3.76 17.98 2.88
C GLU A 68 -3.57 16.63 3.58
N ILE A 69 -2.91 16.66 4.74
CA ILE A 69 -2.83 15.52 5.66
C ILE A 69 -4.19 15.35 6.34
N ILE A 70 -4.82 14.20 6.12
CA ILE A 70 -6.14 13.88 6.68
C ILE A 70 -6.00 13.41 8.13
N TYR A 71 -5.04 12.51 8.40
CA TYR A 71 -4.66 12.11 9.75
C TYR A 71 -3.25 11.52 9.81
N ARG A 72 -2.74 11.44 11.04
CA ARG A 72 -1.66 10.55 11.45
C ARG A 72 -2.24 9.47 12.35
N ASP A 73 -1.83 8.23 12.14
CA ASP A 73 -2.35 7.06 12.84
C ASP A 73 -1.23 6.25 13.49
N GLU A 74 -1.34 6.08 14.80
CA GLU A 74 -0.36 5.34 15.59
C GLU A 74 -0.66 3.84 15.51
N PRO A 75 0.35 2.99 15.24
CA PRO A 75 0.10 1.56 15.19
C PRO A 75 -0.17 1.01 16.59
N TYR A 76 -1.20 0.18 16.73
CA TYR A 76 -1.44 -0.58 17.95
C TYR A 76 -0.46 -1.76 18.10
N ALA A 77 -0.01 -2.30 16.98
CA ALA A 77 1.05 -3.30 16.94
C ALA A 77 1.82 -3.16 15.63
N VAL A 78 3.14 -3.26 15.70
CA VAL A 78 4.03 -3.48 14.56
C VAL A 78 4.77 -4.77 14.81
N GLY A 79 5.14 -5.52 13.78
CA GLY A 79 6.06 -6.64 13.93
C GLY A 79 6.21 -7.46 12.65
N PRO A 80 6.91 -8.60 12.74
CA PRO A 80 7.23 -9.40 11.57
C PRO A 80 5.98 -9.96 10.88
N LYS A 81 6.14 -10.27 9.59
CA LYS A 81 5.19 -11.09 8.84
C LYS A 81 5.18 -12.53 9.39
N ILE A 82 4.18 -13.30 8.96
CA ILE A 82 3.94 -14.69 9.41
C ILE A 82 5.20 -15.56 9.30
N ALA A 83 5.92 -15.43 8.19
CA ALA A 83 7.25 -16.00 8.00
C ALA A 83 8.21 -14.90 7.56
N ASN A 84 9.38 -14.81 8.19
CA ASN A 84 10.36 -13.79 7.89
C ASN A 84 11.78 -14.30 8.11
N VAL A 85 12.77 -13.65 7.49
CA VAL A 85 14.18 -13.85 7.85
C VAL A 85 14.39 -13.52 9.33
N PRO A 86 15.49 -13.95 9.98
CA PRO A 86 15.81 -13.54 11.33
C PRO A 86 15.76 -12.01 11.49
N LEU A 87 14.86 -11.54 12.36
CA LEU A 87 14.59 -10.14 12.66
C LEU A 87 14.74 -9.84 14.14
N CYS A 88 15.26 -8.66 14.44
CA CYS A 88 15.26 -8.11 15.79
C CYS A 88 13.82 -7.81 16.23
N LEU A 89 13.35 -8.42 17.33
CA LEU A 89 12.04 -8.10 17.88
C LEU A 89 11.92 -6.69 18.48
N GLY A 90 13.04 -6.06 18.84
CA GLY A 90 13.06 -4.71 19.42
C GLY A 90 12.92 -3.59 18.40
N CYS A 91 13.67 -3.66 17.30
CA CYS A 91 13.75 -2.59 16.30
C CYS A 91 13.30 -2.99 14.90
N ASN A 92 12.91 -4.24 14.68
CA ASN A 92 12.52 -4.85 13.40
C ASN A 92 13.65 -5.02 12.37
N ARG A 93 14.91 -4.69 12.69
CA ARG A 93 16.04 -4.82 11.76
C ARG A 93 16.28 -6.27 11.30
N ASN A 94 16.53 -6.45 10.01
CA ASN A 94 17.02 -7.71 9.43
C ASN A 94 18.39 -8.08 10.01
N LEU A 95 18.47 -9.24 10.67
CA LEU A 95 19.69 -9.73 11.32
C LEU A 95 20.62 -10.46 10.34
N MET A 96 20.17 -10.76 9.12
CA MET A 96 21.06 -11.18 8.03
C MET A 96 21.83 -10.00 7.43
N ALA A 97 21.28 -8.78 7.51
CA ALA A 97 21.86 -7.60 6.88
C ALA A 97 23.08 -7.11 7.66
N GLY A 98 24.24 -7.11 7.00
CA GLY A 98 25.54 -6.73 7.60
C GLY A 98 26.41 -7.92 8.01
N TRP A 99 26.09 -9.14 7.57
CA TRP A 99 27.05 -10.25 7.64
C TRP A 99 28.26 -9.94 6.75
N ASP A 100 29.43 -9.94 7.36
CA ASP A 100 30.73 -9.85 6.70
C ASP A 100 31.53 -11.11 7.07
N ALA A 101 32.04 -11.82 6.06
CA ALA A 101 32.84 -13.03 6.22
C ALA A 101 34.09 -12.81 7.11
N THR A 102 34.56 -11.57 7.25
CA THR A 102 35.74 -11.19 8.04
C THR A 102 35.43 -10.72 9.47
N ARG A 103 34.21 -10.22 9.73
CA ARG A 103 33.80 -9.65 11.04
C ARG A 103 32.72 -10.45 11.77
N GLY A 104 32.12 -11.45 11.12
CA GLY A 104 30.99 -12.20 11.68
C GLY A 104 29.70 -11.37 11.73
N LEU A 105 28.75 -11.81 12.55
CA LEU A 105 27.50 -11.08 12.81
C LEU A 105 27.67 -10.11 13.97
N ASP A 106 28.11 -8.89 13.67
CA ASP A 106 28.26 -7.80 14.65
C ASP A 106 26.91 -7.35 15.26
N ARG A 107 25.79 -7.92 14.79
CA ARG A 107 24.41 -7.47 15.09
C ARG A 107 23.46 -8.63 15.34
N PHE A 108 23.92 -9.71 15.99
CA PHE A 108 23.05 -10.78 16.47
C PHE A 108 23.22 -10.98 17.98
N HIS A 109 22.10 -10.98 18.69
CA HIS A 109 22.04 -11.17 20.13
C HIS A 109 20.82 -12.00 20.48
N GLU A 110 21.00 -13.06 21.25
CA GLU A 110 19.88 -13.79 21.84
C GLU A 110 19.46 -13.09 23.12
N CYS A 111 18.19 -12.69 23.21
CA CYS A 111 17.68 -12.09 24.43
C CYS A 111 18.00 -12.97 25.65
N SER A 112 18.67 -12.39 26.64
CA SER A 112 19.11 -13.09 27.84
C SER A 112 17.95 -13.78 28.57
N ARG A 113 16.76 -13.16 28.54
CA ARG A 113 15.53 -13.66 29.17
C ARG A 113 14.80 -14.71 28.34
N CYS A 114 14.33 -14.33 27.15
CA CYS A 114 13.41 -15.17 26.36
C CYS A 114 14.07 -15.97 25.23
N GLY A 115 15.35 -15.71 24.92
CA GLY A 115 16.09 -16.39 23.85
C GLY A 115 15.71 -15.98 22.42
N TRP A 116 14.75 -15.06 22.23
CA TRP A 116 14.41 -14.58 20.88
C TRP A 116 15.50 -13.66 20.31
N PRO A 117 15.65 -13.66 18.97
CA PRO A 117 16.69 -12.91 18.28
C PRO A 117 16.48 -11.39 18.34
N LEU A 118 17.56 -10.69 18.66
CA LEU A 118 17.69 -9.23 18.74
C LEU A 118 18.96 -8.79 18.00
N CYS A 119 19.10 -7.49 17.76
CA CYS A 119 20.32 -6.93 17.18
C CYS A 119 21.40 -6.56 18.21
N GLY A 120 21.07 -6.62 19.50
CA GLY A 120 21.98 -6.29 20.60
C GLY A 120 21.25 -6.18 21.96
N PRO A 121 21.98 -6.09 23.08
CA PRO A 121 21.41 -6.05 24.44
C PRO A 121 20.43 -4.90 24.67
N GLY A 122 20.66 -3.73 24.04
CA GLY A 122 19.76 -2.58 24.16
C GLY A 122 18.33 -2.87 23.67
N CYS A 123 18.15 -3.81 22.73
CA CYS A 123 16.83 -4.21 22.26
C CYS A 123 16.07 -5.14 23.23
N GLU A 124 16.70 -5.62 24.31
CA GLU A 124 15.99 -6.37 25.35
C GLU A 124 14.96 -5.50 26.08
N GLU A 125 15.22 -4.20 26.17
CA GLU A 125 14.38 -3.20 26.83
C GLU A 125 13.58 -2.34 25.84
N ALA A 126 13.60 -2.69 24.55
CA ALA A 126 12.81 -1.99 23.54
C ALA A 126 11.30 -2.09 23.87
N ALA A 127 10.58 -0.98 23.73
CA ALA A 127 9.15 -0.90 24.06
C ALA A 127 8.28 -1.95 23.35
N GLN A 128 8.64 -2.34 22.11
CA GLN A 128 7.93 -3.37 21.36
C GLN A 128 8.19 -4.80 21.87
N HIS A 129 9.39 -5.04 22.43
CA HIS A 129 9.81 -6.38 22.86
C HIS A 129 9.52 -6.63 24.35
N ARG A 130 9.68 -5.63 25.20
CA ARG A 130 9.57 -5.79 26.66
C ARG A 130 8.26 -6.46 27.13
N PRO A 131 7.07 -6.12 26.60
CA PRO A 131 5.82 -6.76 27.02
C PRO A 131 5.72 -8.25 26.66
N GLU A 132 6.18 -8.61 25.46
CA GLU A 132 6.16 -10.01 24.98
C GLU A 132 7.30 -10.84 25.59
N CYS A 133 8.44 -10.23 25.89
CA CYS A 133 9.61 -10.88 26.47
C CYS A 133 9.27 -11.65 27.76
N SER A 134 8.47 -11.05 28.66
CA SER A 134 8.04 -11.71 29.90
C SER A 134 7.20 -12.97 29.65
N VAL A 135 6.31 -12.94 28.67
CA VAL A 135 5.48 -14.11 28.30
C VAL A 135 6.33 -15.18 27.64
N LEU A 136 7.19 -14.78 26.70
CA LEU A 136 8.08 -15.69 25.98
C LEU A 136 9.06 -16.36 26.95
N ALA A 137 9.67 -15.62 27.87
CA ALA A 137 10.56 -16.16 28.89
C ALA A 137 9.83 -17.12 29.86
N GLY A 138 8.62 -16.76 30.30
CA GLY A 138 7.82 -17.57 31.22
C GLY A 138 7.39 -18.94 30.66
N SER A 139 7.40 -19.10 29.33
CA SER A 139 7.09 -20.39 28.68
C SER A 139 8.20 -21.44 28.85
N GLY A 140 9.44 -21.01 29.07
CA GLY A 140 10.63 -21.86 28.99
C GLY A 140 11.03 -22.27 27.57
N TYR A 141 10.25 -21.90 26.54
CA TYR A 141 10.58 -22.15 25.14
C TYR A 141 11.66 -21.16 24.67
N ARG A 142 12.77 -21.70 24.15
CA ARG A 142 13.82 -20.91 23.49
C ARG A 142 13.86 -21.25 22.00
N PRO A 143 13.56 -20.30 21.10
CA PRO A 143 13.60 -20.55 19.67
C PRO A 143 15.05 -20.70 19.19
N ASN A 144 15.30 -21.64 18.28
CA ASN A 144 16.58 -21.73 17.58
C ASN A 144 16.53 -20.92 16.27
N ILE A 145 16.36 -19.61 16.38
CA ILE A 145 16.34 -18.70 15.23
C ILE A 145 17.70 -18.00 15.14
N ARG A 146 18.50 -18.38 14.16
CA ARG A 146 19.84 -17.82 13.94
C ARG A 146 20.00 -17.39 12.48
N PRO A 147 20.74 -16.31 12.23
CA PRO A 147 21.19 -15.97 10.89
C PRO A 147 21.90 -17.14 10.21
N ASN A 148 21.53 -17.45 8.96
CA ASN A 148 22.14 -18.52 8.17
C ASN A 148 22.84 -17.92 6.93
N PRO A 149 24.16 -17.72 6.96
CA PRO A 149 24.90 -17.17 5.82
C PRO A 149 24.84 -18.04 4.56
N SER A 150 24.71 -19.37 4.73
CA SER A 150 24.58 -20.31 3.61
C SER A 150 23.20 -20.25 2.96
N ASN A 151 22.20 -19.68 3.65
CA ASN A 151 20.87 -19.43 3.11
C ASN A 151 20.27 -18.12 3.67
N PRO A 152 20.70 -16.95 3.17
CA PRO A 152 20.29 -15.65 3.73
C PRO A 152 18.81 -15.33 3.58
N GLU A 153 18.10 -16.05 2.72
CA GLU A 153 16.66 -15.88 2.49
C GLU A 153 15.82 -16.85 3.33
N GLN A 154 16.43 -17.71 4.16
CA GLN A 154 15.74 -18.64 5.04
C GLN A 154 14.72 -17.89 5.90
N ARG A 155 13.45 -18.33 5.83
CA ARG A 155 12.36 -17.73 6.60
C ARG A 155 11.93 -18.62 7.75
N GLU A 156 11.75 -18.00 8.90
CA GLU A 156 11.31 -18.62 10.13
C GLU A 156 9.81 -18.42 10.32
N SER A 157 9.07 -19.52 10.40
CA SER A 157 7.62 -19.49 10.59
C SER A 157 7.22 -19.21 12.05
N ALA A 158 8.16 -19.33 12.99
CA ALA A 158 7.92 -19.01 14.41
C ALA A 158 7.47 -17.55 14.60
N TYR A 159 7.83 -16.63 13.70
CA TYR A 159 7.39 -15.23 13.75
C TYR A 159 5.87 -15.04 13.63
N CYS A 160 5.12 -16.05 13.19
CA CYS A 160 3.67 -15.99 13.07
C CYS A 160 2.96 -15.60 14.37
N VAL A 161 3.55 -15.92 15.53
CA VAL A 161 2.99 -15.65 16.86
C VAL A 161 3.16 -14.21 17.33
N ILE A 162 4.18 -13.49 16.86
CA ILE A 162 4.65 -12.25 17.49
C ILE A 162 3.59 -11.15 17.44
N VAL A 163 3.06 -10.82 16.27
CA VAL A 163 2.05 -9.76 16.16
C VAL A 163 0.72 -10.14 16.84
N PRO A 164 0.19 -11.38 16.70
CA PRO A 164 -0.94 -11.84 17.51
C PRO A 164 -0.70 -11.68 19.02
N LEU A 165 0.48 -12.07 19.52
CA LEU A 165 0.84 -11.92 20.93
C LEU A 165 0.86 -10.45 21.35
N ARG A 166 1.47 -9.56 20.55
CA ARG A 166 1.49 -8.11 20.82
C ARG A 166 0.08 -7.55 20.95
N VAL A 167 -0.86 -7.98 20.10
CA VAL A 167 -2.26 -7.54 20.18
C VAL A 167 -2.99 -8.14 21.39
N LEU A 168 -2.80 -9.44 21.70
CA LEU A 168 -3.38 -10.03 22.91
C LEU A 168 -2.91 -9.33 24.18
N LEU A 169 -1.65 -8.91 24.23
CA LEU A 169 -1.10 -8.18 25.36
C LEU A 169 -1.75 -6.80 25.57
N LEU A 170 -2.33 -6.20 24.54
CA LEU A 170 -3.13 -4.97 24.65
C LEU A 170 -4.29 -5.14 25.62
N GLU A 171 -4.87 -6.33 25.75
CA GLU A 171 -5.96 -6.57 26.72
C GLU A 171 -5.57 -6.16 28.14
N ARG A 172 -4.29 -6.30 28.50
CA ARG A 172 -3.77 -5.90 29.81
C ARG A 172 -3.14 -4.51 29.81
N ILE A 173 -2.38 -4.15 28.78
CA ILE A 173 -1.57 -2.92 28.78
C ILE A 173 -2.30 -1.69 28.24
N ALA A 174 -3.33 -1.88 27.41
CA ALA A 174 -4.13 -0.83 26.79
C ALA A 174 -5.51 -1.39 26.39
N PRO A 175 -6.39 -1.70 27.37
CA PRO A 175 -7.66 -2.40 27.13
C PRO A 175 -8.57 -1.70 26.11
N GLU A 176 -8.53 -0.37 26.04
CA GLU A 176 -9.27 0.44 25.06
C GLU A 176 -8.79 0.22 23.63
N ARG A 177 -7.47 0.02 23.42
CA ARG A 177 -6.91 -0.35 22.12
C ARG A 177 -7.35 -1.76 21.75
N TYR A 178 -7.30 -2.70 22.69
CA TYR A 178 -7.75 -4.08 22.47
C TYR A 178 -9.24 -4.13 22.07
N ALA A 179 -10.10 -3.43 22.81
CA ALA A 179 -11.54 -3.33 22.50
C ALA A 179 -11.79 -2.76 21.09
N THR A 180 -10.98 -1.77 20.67
CA THR A 180 -11.04 -1.24 19.30
C THR A 180 -10.69 -2.30 18.26
N VAL A 181 -9.62 -3.08 18.48
CA VAL A 181 -9.21 -4.16 17.57
C VAL A 181 -10.26 -5.25 17.47
N GLN A 182 -10.88 -5.64 18.59
CA GLN A 182 -11.96 -6.64 18.60
C GLN A 182 -13.13 -6.23 17.70
N GLY A 183 -13.32 -4.92 17.51
CA GLY A 183 -14.32 -4.40 16.60
C GLY A 183 -13.97 -4.57 15.13
N PHE A 184 -12.72 -4.82 14.72
CA PHE A 184 -12.31 -4.84 13.31
C PHE A 184 -12.88 -6.02 12.52
N GLU A 185 -13.01 -5.83 11.21
CA GLU A 185 -13.50 -6.87 10.31
C GLU A 185 -12.47 -8.01 10.22
N SER A 186 -12.92 -9.25 10.37
CA SER A 186 -12.04 -10.41 10.32
C SER A 186 -12.20 -11.20 9.03
N HIS A 187 -13.41 -11.28 8.47
CA HIS A 187 -13.76 -12.29 7.46
C HIS A 187 -13.37 -13.71 7.91
N LEU A 188 -13.62 -14.03 9.19
CA LEU A 188 -13.16 -15.31 9.76
C LEU A 188 -13.76 -16.50 9.01
N ASP A 189 -15.05 -16.46 8.67
CA ASP A 189 -15.72 -17.57 7.98
C ASP A 189 -15.09 -17.84 6.61
N GLU A 190 -14.86 -16.80 5.81
CA GLU A 190 -14.20 -16.91 4.51
C GLU A 190 -12.73 -17.36 4.65
N ARG A 191 -12.04 -16.89 5.69
CA ARG A 191 -10.65 -17.24 5.95
C ARG A 191 -10.49 -18.67 6.42
N LEU A 192 -11.37 -19.18 7.27
CA LEU A 192 -11.37 -20.58 7.73
C LEU A 192 -11.54 -21.58 6.58
N ALA A 193 -12.24 -21.18 5.51
CA ALA A 193 -12.35 -21.97 4.29
C ALA A 193 -11.06 -21.98 3.43
N SER A 194 -10.05 -21.18 3.76
CA SER A 194 -8.80 -21.08 3.00
C SER A 194 -7.74 -22.08 3.47
N PRO A 195 -6.89 -22.62 2.55
CA PRO A 195 -5.80 -23.51 2.92
C PRO A 195 -4.81 -22.92 3.93
N LEU A 196 -4.57 -21.61 3.86
CA LEU A 196 -3.65 -20.89 4.76
C LEU A 196 -4.09 -21.00 6.22
N TYR A 197 -5.40 -20.95 6.49
CA TYR A 197 -5.93 -21.01 7.86
C TYR A 197 -5.87 -22.43 8.43
N GLY A 198 -5.87 -23.46 7.58
CA GLY A 198 -5.53 -24.82 8.02
C GLY A 198 -4.11 -24.89 8.61
N VAL A 199 -3.13 -24.25 7.94
CA VAL A 199 -1.75 -24.20 8.43
C VAL A 199 -1.60 -23.32 9.66
N LEU A 200 -2.24 -22.14 9.68
CA LEU A 200 -2.18 -21.23 10.84
C LEU A 200 -2.83 -21.87 12.06
N ARG A 201 -3.97 -22.55 11.92
CA ARG A 201 -4.63 -23.26 13.01
C ARG A 201 -3.69 -24.28 13.66
N SER A 202 -2.99 -25.08 12.86
CA SER A 202 -2.08 -26.13 13.37
C SER A 202 -0.80 -25.60 14.02
N ASN A 203 -0.37 -24.37 13.71
CA ASN A 203 0.89 -23.81 14.23
C ASN A 203 0.66 -22.73 15.29
N LEU A 204 -0.18 -21.74 15.00
CA LEU A 204 -0.40 -20.57 15.85
C LEU A 204 -1.17 -20.92 17.13
N VAL A 205 -2.22 -21.73 17.02
CA VAL A 205 -3.10 -22.05 18.15
C VAL A 205 -2.37 -22.88 19.21
N PRO A 206 -1.68 -24.00 18.88
CA PRO A 206 -0.90 -24.74 19.86
C PRO A 206 0.24 -23.91 20.44
N PHE A 207 0.91 -23.09 19.63
CA PHE A 207 2.00 -22.27 20.12
C PHE A 207 1.52 -21.25 21.18
N LEU A 208 0.43 -20.52 20.94
CA LEU A 208 -0.09 -19.57 21.93
C LEU A 208 -0.64 -20.29 23.18
N ARG A 209 -1.48 -21.32 22.99
CA ARG A 209 -2.23 -21.94 24.10
C ARG A 209 -1.40 -22.93 24.91
N GLN A 210 -0.56 -23.72 24.26
CA GLN A 210 0.20 -24.81 24.89
C GLN A 210 1.64 -24.37 25.19
N VAL A 211 2.36 -23.82 24.21
CA VAL A 211 3.77 -23.42 24.39
C VAL A 211 3.84 -22.17 25.29
N LEU A 212 3.15 -21.09 24.93
CA LEU A 212 3.13 -19.86 25.74
C LEU A 212 2.16 -19.92 26.94
N ARG A 213 1.45 -21.04 27.11
CA ARG A 213 0.51 -21.31 28.22
C ARG A 213 -0.62 -20.27 28.33
N LEU A 214 -1.02 -19.63 27.23
CA LEU A 214 -2.09 -18.63 27.21
C LEU A 214 -3.47 -19.30 27.04
N GLN A 215 -3.80 -20.20 27.96
CA GLN A 215 -5.01 -21.04 27.89
C GLN A 215 -6.31 -20.23 28.03
N GLN A 216 -6.24 -19.01 28.58
CA GLN A 216 -7.39 -18.10 28.70
C GLN A 216 -7.97 -17.67 27.34
N TYR A 217 -7.17 -17.68 26.26
CA TYR A 217 -7.65 -17.32 24.93
C TYR A 217 -8.08 -18.56 24.17
N SER A 218 -9.39 -18.67 23.89
CA SER A 218 -9.94 -19.78 23.10
C SER A 218 -9.28 -19.89 21.72
N GLU A 219 -9.36 -21.07 21.11
CA GLU A 219 -8.94 -21.26 19.71
C GLU A 219 -9.64 -20.27 18.77
N GLN A 220 -10.95 -20.07 18.95
CA GLN A 220 -11.73 -19.12 18.16
C GLN A 220 -11.20 -17.69 18.31
N THR A 221 -10.84 -17.27 19.53
CA THR A 221 -10.24 -15.95 19.79
C THR A 221 -8.93 -15.77 19.03
N VAL A 222 -8.06 -16.79 19.05
CA VAL A 222 -6.77 -16.74 18.35
C VAL A 222 -6.96 -16.66 16.83
N LEU A 223 -7.87 -17.47 16.27
CA LEU A 223 -8.15 -17.48 14.84
C LEU A 223 -8.84 -16.19 14.37
N GLN A 224 -9.80 -15.67 15.15
CA GLN A 224 -10.45 -14.38 14.92
C GLN A 224 -9.42 -13.24 14.90
N LEU A 225 -8.48 -13.23 15.84
CA LEU A 225 -7.42 -12.22 15.89
C LEU A 225 -6.48 -12.33 14.68
N SER A 226 -6.09 -13.54 14.28
CA SER A 226 -5.29 -13.73 13.06
C SER A 226 -6.03 -13.20 11.82
N ALA A 227 -7.33 -13.45 11.74
CA ALA A 227 -8.20 -12.97 10.67
C ALA A 227 -8.30 -11.45 10.63
N ILE A 228 -8.44 -10.80 11.80
CA ILE A 228 -8.36 -9.34 11.92
C ILE A 228 -7.02 -8.81 11.40
N LEU A 229 -5.89 -9.42 11.78
CA LEU A 229 -4.57 -8.98 11.34
C LEU A 229 -4.40 -9.11 9.82
N ASP A 230 -4.82 -10.22 9.22
CA ASP A 230 -4.70 -10.42 7.78
C ASP A 230 -5.60 -9.46 6.97
N THR A 231 -6.76 -9.08 7.53
CA THR A 231 -7.69 -8.14 6.89
C THR A 231 -7.24 -6.68 7.04
N ASN A 232 -6.67 -6.30 8.19
CA ASN A 232 -6.52 -4.88 8.55
C ASN A 232 -5.06 -4.39 8.63
N CYS A 233 -4.07 -5.28 8.61
CA CYS A 233 -2.68 -4.84 8.66
C CYS A 233 -2.19 -4.24 7.34
N TYR A 234 -1.25 -3.30 7.48
CA TYR A 234 -0.52 -2.68 6.39
C TYR A 234 0.90 -3.22 6.33
N GLU A 235 1.43 -3.40 5.11
CA GLU A 235 2.84 -3.69 4.90
C GLU A 235 3.65 -2.39 5.03
N ILE A 236 4.60 -2.39 5.96
CA ILE A 236 5.56 -1.29 6.13
C ILE A 236 6.88 -1.75 5.52
N ARG A 237 7.44 -0.94 4.63
CA ARG A 237 8.76 -1.18 4.03
C ARG A 237 9.77 -0.34 4.78
N LEU A 238 10.84 -0.97 5.26
CA LEU A 238 11.91 -0.32 6.00
C LEU A 238 13.22 -0.54 5.22
N PRO A 239 13.51 0.30 4.21
CA PRO A 239 14.67 0.13 3.34
C PRO A 239 16.00 0.10 4.10
N GLU A 240 16.19 0.99 5.08
CA GLU A 240 17.40 1.09 5.92
C GLU A 240 17.59 -0.15 6.83
N GLN A 241 16.54 -0.94 6.97
CA GLN A 241 16.52 -2.17 7.74
C GLN A 241 16.44 -3.41 6.86
N HIS A 242 16.40 -3.25 5.53
CA HIS A 242 16.28 -4.31 4.53
C HIS A 242 15.17 -5.32 4.83
N VAL A 243 13.99 -4.82 5.22
CA VAL A 243 12.87 -5.71 5.58
C VAL A 243 11.49 -5.09 5.37
N LYS A 244 10.50 -5.98 5.39
CA LYS A 244 9.08 -5.66 5.40
C LYS A 244 8.46 -6.21 6.67
N VAL A 245 7.74 -5.34 7.38
CA VAL A 245 6.96 -5.69 8.57
C VAL A 245 5.48 -5.41 8.32
N ARG A 246 4.64 -5.80 9.28
CA ARG A 246 3.21 -5.46 9.26
C ARG A 246 2.87 -4.58 10.46
N GLY A 247 1.97 -3.62 10.25
CA GLY A 247 1.44 -2.76 11.31
C GLY A 247 -0.09 -2.76 11.32
N LEU A 248 -0.68 -2.72 12.51
CA LEU A 248 -2.12 -2.59 12.72
C LEU A 248 -2.45 -1.15 13.11
N TYR A 249 -3.18 -0.47 12.23
CA TYR A 249 -3.47 0.97 12.29
C TYR A 249 -4.97 1.19 12.45
N PRO A 250 -5.46 1.75 13.56
CA PRO A 250 -6.89 1.76 13.86
C PRO A 250 -7.73 2.65 12.92
N LEU A 251 -7.21 3.79 12.49
CA LEU A 251 -7.86 4.62 11.46
C LEU A 251 -7.61 4.04 10.07
N GLY A 252 -6.41 3.51 9.81
CA GLY A 252 -6.08 2.79 8.58
C GLY A 252 -7.02 1.61 8.31
N ALA A 253 -7.46 0.89 9.34
CA ALA A 253 -8.42 -0.21 9.25
C ALA A 253 -9.82 0.25 8.81
N MET A 254 -10.15 1.55 8.92
CA MET A 254 -11.44 2.11 8.53
C MET A 254 -11.45 2.63 7.08
N LEU A 255 -10.33 2.61 6.37
CA LEU A 255 -10.31 3.00 4.97
C LEU A 255 -11.12 1.99 4.15
N SER A 256 -11.84 2.48 3.13
CA SER A 256 -12.44 1.63 2.12
C SER A 256 -11.59 1.60 0.85
N HIS A 257 -11.81 0.59 0.03
CA HIS A 257 -11.14 0.47 -1.26
C HIS A 257 -11.86 1.24 -2.38
N ASP A 258 -11.10 1.93 -3.21
CA ASP A 258 -11.49 2.24 -4.60
C ASP A 258 -10.28 1.99 -5.54
N CYS A 259 -10.53 1.52 -6.76
CA CYS A 259 -9.45 1.32 -7.75
C CYS A 259 -8.97 2.63 -8.39
N ARG A 260 -9.65 3.75 -8.14
CA ARG A 260 -9.22 5.14 -8.40
C ARG A 260 -9.22 5.92 -7.08
N PRO A 261 -8.17 5.76 -6.25
CA PRO A 261 -8.15 6.30 -4.91
C PRO A 261 -8.07 7.83 -4.89
N ASN A 262 -8.54 8.45 -3.80
CA ASN A 262 -8.39 9.88 -3.53
C ASN A 262 -7.40 10.17 -2.39
N THR A 263 -6.67 9.13 -1.96
CA THR A 263 -5.66 9.24 -0.91
C THR A 263 -4.44 8.38 -1.23
N LYS A 264 -3.31 8.77 -0.64
CA LYS A 264 -2.10 7.96 -0.51
C LYS A 264 -1.69 7.92 0.95
N HIS A 265 -0.83 6.97 1.30
CA HIS A 265 -0.22 6.92 2.63
C HIS A 265 1.27 6.64 2.55
N TYR A 266 1.99 7.10 3.56
CA TYR A 266 3.37 6.72 3.85
C TYR A 266 3.52 6.50 5.36
N PHE A 267 4.68 6.00 5.79
CA PHE A 267 5.01 5.80 7.20
C PHE A 267 6.13 6.76 7.59
N ASP A 268 5.95 7.51 8.67
CA ASP A 268 7.00 8.38 9.21
C ASP A 268 8.07 7.58 9.99
N ASP A 269 9.11 8.26 10.47
CA ASP A 269 10.22 7.64 11.23
C ASP A 269 9.76 6.95 12.54
N ARG A 270 8.57 7.31 13.04
CA ARG A 270 7.95 6.69 14.22
C ARG A 270 6.98 5.57 13.84
N LEU A 271 6.93 5.22 12.55
CA LEU A 271 6.02 4.25 11.96
C LEU A 271 4.54 4.66 12.08
N HIS A 272 4.24 5.94 12.27
CA HIS A 272 2.86 6.41 12.12
C HIS A 272 2.48 6.39 10.64
N MET A 273 1.27 5.91 10.36
CA MET A 273 0.71 6.06 9.02
C MET A 273 0.24 7.50 8.85
N VAL A 274 0.71 8.16 7.80
CA VAL A 274 0.25 9.49 7.41
C VAL A 274 -0.62 9.35 6.16
N LEU A 275 -1.89 9.71 6.26
CA LEU A 275 -2.83 9.67 5.13
C LEU A 275 -2.95 11.07 4.53
N VAL A 276 -2.71 11.18 3.22
CA VAL A 276 -2.73 12.45 2.48
C VAL A 276 -3.75 12.37 1.36
N ALA A 277 -4.54 13.43 1.17
CA ALA A 277 -5.44 13.57 0.04
C ALA A 277 -4.64 13.74 -1.27
N THR A 278 -4.89 12.91 -2.27
CA THR A 278 -4.21 13.04 -3.58
C THR A 278 -4.97 13.96 -4.52
N VAL A 279 -6.26 14.14 -4.30
CA VAL A 279 -7.15 15.05 -5.02
C VAL A 279 -8.04 15.78 -4.02
N ASP A 280 -8.75 16.81 -4.48
CA ASP A 280 -9.79 17.46 -3.67
C ASP A 280 -10.91 16.47 -3.32
N ILE A 281 -11.29 16.41 -2.04
CA ILE A 281 -12.36 15.56 -1.52
C ILE A 281 -13.49 16.48 -1.03
N PRO A 282 -14.69 16.46 -1.65
CA PRO A 282 -15.80 17.29 -1.20
C PRO A 282 -16.34 16.85 0.16
N ALA A 283 -17.01 17.76 0.87
CA ALA A 283 -17.74 17.40 2.09
C ALA A 283 -18.79 16.32 1.77
N GLY A 284 -18.84 15.25 2.57
CA GLY A 284 -19.67 14.07 2.30
C GLY A 284 -19.04 13.05 1.34
N GLY A 285 -17.89 13.35 0.73
CA GLY A 285 -17.14 12.40 -0.10
C GLY A 285 -16.54 11.25 0.73
N VAL A 286 -16.57 10.04 0.18
CA VAL A 286 -15.91 8.87 0.77
C VAL A 286 -14.39 9.04 0.66
N ILE A 287 -13.67 8.76 1.74
CA ILE A 287 -12.21 8.77 1.77
C ILE A 287 -11.75 7.32 1.58
N HIS A 288 -11.07 7.05 0.47
CA HIS A 288 -10.73 5.69 0.06
C HIS A 288 -9.29 5.60 -0.46
N ALA A 289 -8.69 4.44 -0.22
CA ALA A 289 -7.36 4.07 -0.67
C ALA A 289 -7.43 2.91 -1.68
N SER A 290 -6.34 2.64 -2.39
CA SER A 290 -6.24 1.42 -3.20
C SER A 290 -5.54 0.31 -2.40
N TYR A 291 -6.13 -0.88 -2.38
CA TYR A 291 -5.50 -2.09 -1.84
C TYR A 291 -4.76 -2.90 -2.91
N THR A 292 -4.73 -2.38 -4.13
CA THR A 292 -4.11 -3.03 -5.30
C THR A 292 -3.15 -2.07 -5.98
N GLN A 293 -2.29 -2.60 -6.85
CA GLN A 293 -1.39 -1.78 -7.64
C GLN A 293 -2.14 -1.15 -8.83
N PRO A 294 -1.77 0.09 -9.25
CA PRO A 294 -2.52 0.84 -10.27
C PRO A 294 -2.57 0.15 -11.65
N LEU A 295 -1.47 -0.51 -12.04
CA LEU A 295 -1.25 -1.07 -13.39
C LEU A 295 -1.75 -2.51 -13.56
N LEU A 296 -2.47 -3.06 -12.58
CA LEU A 296 -3.15 -4.35 -12.73
C LEU A 296 -4.45 -4.16 -13.52
N GLY A 297 -4.81 -5.13 -14.38
CA GLY A 297 -6.10 -5.18 -15.07
C GLY A 297 -7.24 -5.65 -14.15
N THR A 298 -8.48 -5.58 -14.63
CA THR A 298 -9.69 -5.86 -13.83
C THR A 298 -9.69 -7.27 -13.25
N VAL A 299 -9.27 -8.27 -14.02
CA VAL A 299 -9.17 -9.67 -13.56
C VAL A 299 -8.19 -9.78 -12.38
N GLN A 300 -6.97 -9.23 -12.52
CA GLN A 300 -5.96 -9.32 -11.46
C GLN A 300 -6.36 -8.52 -10.21
N ARG A 301 -6.87 -7.29 -10.35
CA ARG A 301 -7.28 -6.47 -9.20
C ARG A 301 -8.38 -7.14 -8.40
N ARG A 302 -9.44 -7.58 -9.07
CA ARG A 302 -10.60 -8.20 -8.42
C ARG A 302 -10.23 -9.52 -7.75
N LEU A 303 -9.40 -10.35 -8.39
CA LEU A 303 -8.87 -11.57 -7.78
C LEU A 303 -8.05 -11.27 -6.51
N ALA A 304 -7.13 -10.30 -6.58
CA ALA A 304 -6.30 -9.91 -5.45
C ALA A 304 -7.13 -9.41 -4.26
N LEU A 305 -8.16 -8.59 -4.51
CA LEU A 305 -9.07 -8.10 -3.48
C LEU A 305 -9.88 -9.23 -2.85
N ARG A 306 -10.41 -10.15 -3.65
CA ARG A 306 -11.16 -11.29 -3.14
C ARG A 306 -10.29 -12.19 -2.26
N GLN A 307 -9.04 -12.44 -2.65
CA GLN A 307 -8.11 -13.27 -1.89
C GLN A 307 -7.60 -12.59 -0.62
N ALA A 308 -7.25 -11.30 -0.68
CA ALA A 308 -6.62 -10.61 0.44
C ALA A 308 -7.64 -9.98 1.41
N LYS A 309 -8.81 -9.56 0.90
CA LYS A 309 -9.79 -8.72 1.60
C LYS A 309 -11.22 -9.26 1.55
N CYS A 310 -11.46 -10.44 0.94
CA CYS A 310 -12.74 -11.14 0.99
C CYS A 310 -13.96 -10.36 0.44
N PHE A 311 -13.75 -9.47 -0.54
CA PHE A 311 -14.84 -8.77 -1.22
C PHE A 311 -14.61 -8.60 -2.72
N ASP A 312 -15.70 -8.31 -3.45
CA ASP A 312 -15.68 -8.05 -4.89
C ASP A 312 -15.86 -6.55 -5.20
N CYS A 313 -14.83 -5.91 -5.75
CA CYS A 313 -14.88 -4.48 -6.03
C CYS A 313 -15.78 -4.12 -7.21
N CYS A 314 -16.74 -3.24 -6.98
CA CYS A 314 -17.68 -2.71 -7.97
C CYS A 314 -17.54 -1.18 -8.15
N CYS A 315 -16.37 -0.61 -7.88
CA CYS A 315 -16.09 0.80 -8.18
C CYS A 315 -16.28 1.09 -9.68
N GLU A 316 -16.37 2.37 -10.03
CA GLU A 316 -16.60 2.81 -11.41
C GLU A 316 -15.56 2.24 -12.39
N ARG A 317 -14.27 2.16 -12.00
CA ARG A 317 -13.24 1.49 -12.83
C ARG A 317 -13.54 0.01 -13.08
N CYS A 318 -14.04 -0.71 -12.08
CA CYS A 318 -14.37 -2.12 -12.20
C CYS A 318 -15.68 -2.36 -12.92
N ALA A 319 -16.59 -1.37 -12.96
CA ALA A 319 -17.86 -1.44 -13.66
C ALA A 319 -17.74 -1.01 -15.14
N ASP A 320 -16.76 -0.16 -15.46
CA ASP A 320 -16.46 0.28 -16.82
C ASP A 320 -15.60 -0.77 -17.57
N PRO A 321 -16.08 -1.38 -18.67
CA PRO A 321 -15.30 -2.32 -19.48
C PRO A 321 -14.01 -1.72 -20.05
N THR A 322 -13.95 -0.40 -20.20
CA THR A 322 -12.80 0.34 -20.75
C THR A 322 -11.86 0.85 -19.68
N GLU A 323 -12.18 0.70 -18.39
CA GLU A 323 -11.38 1.16 -17.25
C GLU A 323 -10.96 2.64 -17.38
N TYR A 324 -11.94 3.55 -17.44
CA TYR A 324 -11.76 4.97 -17.73
C TYR A 324 -11.10 5.23 -19.08
N GLY A 325 -11.48 4.47 -20.10
CA GLY A 325 -10.91 4.58 -21.44
C GLY A 325 -9.42 4.21 -21.53
N THR A 326 -8.84 3.57 -20.51
CA THR A 326 -7.45 3.11 -20.57
C THR A 326 -7.32 1.78 -21.31
N SER A 327 -8.39 0.98 -21.30
CA SER A 327 -8.42 -0.35 -21.87
C SER A 327 -7.29 -1.23 -21.30
N ALA A 328 -7.02 -1.09 -20.00
CA ALA A 328 -5.95 -1.80 -19.31
C ALA A 328 -6.11 -3.32 -19.35
N SER A 329 -7.34 -3.82 -19.44
CA SER A 329 -7.62 -5.24 -19.66
C SER A 329 -7.70 -5.62 -21.14
N ALA A 330 -7.75 -4.69 -22.09
CA ALA A 330 -8.13 -5.03 -23.46
C ALA A 330 -7.03 -5.75 -24.26
N PHE A 331 -7.44 -6.83 -24.94
CA PHE A 331 -6.68 -7.44 -26.03
C PHE A 331 -7.26 -6.97 -27.37
N ARG A 332 -6.45 -6.92 -28.43
CA ARG A 332 -6.94 -6.67 -29.78
C ARG A 332 -7.69 -7.90 -30.29
N CYS A 333 -8.82 -7.66 -30.94
CA CYS A 333 -9.64 -8.72 -31.49
C CYS A 333 -8.95 -9.37 -32.71
N PRO A 334 -8.72 -10.70 -32.71
CA PRO A 334 -7.99 -11.38 -33.79
C PRO A 334 -8.73 -11.35 -35.13
N ASN A 335 -10.05 -11.17 -35.10
CA ASN A 335 -10.90 -11.09 -36.29
C ASN A 335 -10.95 -9.69 -36.92
N CYS A 336 -10.51 -8.63 -36.21
CA CYS A 336 -10.66 -7.24 -36.63
C CYS A 336 -9.33 -6.65 -37.15
N ARG A 337 -8.73 -7.27 -38.16
CA ARG A 337 -7.39 -6.87 -38.65
C ARG A 337 -7.39 -5.55 -39.45
N ARG A 338 -8.44 -5.29 -40.24
CA ARG A 338 -8.54 -4.09 -41.09
C ARG A 338 -8.96 -2.84 -40.31
N THR A 339 -9.82 -3.02 -39.32
CA THR A 339 -10.29 -1.95 -38.42
C THR A 339 -10.10 -2.46 -37.00
N PRO A 340 -8.94 -2.20 -36.38
CA PRO A 340 -8.60 -2.72 -35.07
C PRO A 340 -9.70 -2.44 -34.05
N SER A 341 -10.12 -3.48 -33.34
CA SER A 341 -11.11 -3.41 -32.28
C SER A 341 -10.59 -4.16 -31.05
N LEU A 342 -11.15 -3.86 -29.90
CA LEU A 342 -10.76 -4.44 -28.62
C LEU A 342 -11.73 -5.52 -28.18
N VAL A 343 -11.23 -6.48 -27.40
CA VAL A 343 -12.01 -7.51 -26.70
C VAL A 343 -12.17 -7.05 -25.25
N LEU A 344 -13.41 -6.81 -24.83
CA LEU A 344 -13.76 -6.26 -23.52
C LEU A 344 -14.75 -7.18 -22.81
N ALA A 345 -14.83 -7.06 -21.48
CA ALA A 345 -15.82 -7.79 -20.69
C ALA A 345 -17.24 -7.32 -21.04
N ALA A 346 -18.16 -8.26 -21.27
CA ALA A 346 -19.57 -7.93 -21.45
C ALA A 346 -20.21 -7.40 -20.16
N GLU A 347 -19.83 -8.00 -19.02
CA GLU A 347 -20.26 -7.64 -17.66
C GLU A 347 -19.03 -7.58 -16.74
N PRO A 348 -18.33 -6.42 -16.64
CA PRO A 348 -17.02 -6.30 -15.99
C PRO A 348 -16.96 -6.73 -14.51
N THR A 349 -18.07 -6.66 -13.78
CA THR A 349 -18.18 -7.07 -12.37
C THR A 349 -18.60 -8.52 -12.18
N ASN A 350 -18.81 -9.28 -13.26
CA ASN A 350 -19.18 -10.69 -13.26
C ASN A 350 -17.99 -11.56 -13.67
N TYR A 351 -17.47 -12.39 -12.77
CA TYR A 351 -16.32 -13.27 -13.08
C TYR A 351 -16.61 -14.33 -14.14
N ARG A 352 -17.88 -14.61 -14.42
CA ARG A 352 -18.33 -15.55 -15.45
C ARG A 352 -18.68 -14.83 -16.75
N THR A 353 -18.35 -13.54 -16.87
CA THR A 353 -18.60 -12.77 -18.09
C THR A 353 -17.81 -13.34 -19.26
N VAL A 354 -18.49 -13.46 -20.39
CA VAL A 354 -17.83 -13.61 -21.68
C VAL A 354 -17.12 -12.31 -22.06
N TRP A 355 -16.05 -12.44 -22.82
CA TRP A 355 -15.27 -11.33 -23.36
C TRP A 355 -15.58 -11.21 -24.85
N ARG A 356 -16.06 -10.05 -25.30
CA ARG A 356 -16.56 -9.87 -26.67
C ARG A 356 -15.85 -8.73 -27.38
N CYS A 357 -15.75 -8.84 -28.69
CA CYS A 357 -15.28 -7.74 -29.51
C CYS A 357 -16.21 -6.53 -29.37
N GLN A 358 -15.63 -5.36 -29.16
CA GLN A 358 -16.35 -4.09 -29.07
C GLN A 358 -17.03 -3.71 -30.41
N ASN A 359 -16.43 -4.10 -31.54
CA ASN A 359 -17.06 -3.96 -32.84
C ASN A 359 -18.28 -4.89 -32.93
N ARG A 360 -19.47 -4.29 -32.90
CA ARG A 360 -20.76 -4.98 -32.96
C ARG A 360 -20.97 -5.82 -34.23
N ARG A 361 -20.20 -5.57 -35.30
CA ARG A 361 -20.23 -6.35 -36.54
C ARG A 361 -19.32 -7.59 -36.48
N CYS A 362 -18.56 -7.76 -35.41
CA CYS A 362 -17.66 -8.88 -35.21
C CYS A 362 -18.24 -9.85 -34.18
N ALA A 363 -18.41 -11.11 -34.57
CA ALA A 363 -18.93 -12.16 -33.69
C ALA A 363 -17.86 -12.77 -32.75
N TYR A 364 -16.64 -12.20 -32.71
CA TYR A 364 -15.58 -12.74 -31.85
C TYR A 364 -15.97 -12.61 -30.37
N GLN A 365 -15.91 -13.73 -29.67
CA GLN A 365 -16.08 -13.82 -28.23
C GLN A 365 -15.17 -14.91 -27.66
N GLU A 366 -14.82 -14.76 -26.40
CA GLU A 366 -13.93 -15.63 -25.65
C GLU A 366 -14.58 -15.95 -24.30
N ARG A 367 -14.41 -17.21 -23.85
CA ARG A 367 -14.94 -17.64 -22.56
C ARG A 367 -14.09 -17.12 -21.39
N PRO A 368 -14.65 -16.98 -20.18
CA PRO A 368 -13.91 -16.48 -19.02
C PRO A 368 -12.63 -17.28 -18.72
N ASP A 369 -12.69 -18.61 -18.79
CA ASP A 369 -11.55 -19.52 -18.56
C ASP A 369 -10.40 -19.27 -19.53
N GLN A 370 -10.72 -19.10 -20.81
CA GLN A 370 -9.74 -18.86 -21.87
C GLN A 370 -9.06 -17.51 -21.72
N TYR A 371 -9.86 -16.48 -21.40
CA TYR A 371 -9.37 -15.13 -21.17
C TYR A 371 -8.44 -15.07 -19.94
N VAL A 372 -8.83 -15.68 -18.82
CA VAL A 372 -8.01 -15.75 -17.60
C VAL A 372 -6.69 -16.48 -17.88
N ALA A 373 -6.74 -17.62 -18.56
CA ALA A 373 -5.53 -18.35 -18.94
C ALA A 373 -4.60 -17.50 -19.85
N ARG A 374 -5.16 -16.65 -20.72
CA ARG A 374 -4.37 -15.70 -21.51
C ARG A 374 -3.72 -14.62 -20.63
N CYS A 375 -4.45 -14.08 -19.67
CA CYS A 375 -3.91 -13.15 -18.69
C CYS A 375 -2.76 -13.76 -17.87
N GLU A 376 -2.90 -15.01 -17.45
CA GLU A 376 -1.86 -15.74 -16.71
C GLU A 376 -0.60 -15.94 -17.55
N ARG A 377 -0.73 -16.34 -18.82
CA ARG A 377 0.41 -16.46 -19.74
C ARG A 377 1.15 -15.14 -19.93
N MET A 378 0.41 -14.04 -20.15
CA MET A 378 1.02 -12.71 -20.29
C MET A 378 1.76 -12.28 -19.01
N GLN A 379 1.19 -12.58 -17.84
CA GLN A 379 1.82 -12.29 -16.56
C GLN A 379 3.10 -13.11 -16.37
N GLN A 380 3.09 -14.39 -16.74
CA GLN A 380 4.26 -15.27 -16.66
C GLN A 380 5.37 -14.80 -17.60
N GLU A 381 5.05 -14.44 -18.84
CA GLU A 381 6.02 -13.90 -19.81
C GLU A 381 6.68 -12.62 -19.28
N LEU A 382 5.88 -11.68 -18.76
CA LEU A 382 6.40 -10.45 -18.18
C LEU A 382 7.28 -10.71 -16.95
N LEU A 383 6.90 -11.63 -16.07
CA LEU A 383 7.67 -11.97 -14.87
C LEU A 383 8.96 -12.72 -15.16
N ALA A 384 9.06 -13.37 -16.32
CA ALA A 384 10.25 -14.09 -16.78
C ALA A 384 11.32 -13.16 -17.38
N LEU A 385 11.00 -11.89 -17.65
CA LEU A 385 11.97 -10.92 -18.12
C LEU A 385 13.04 -10.63 -17.06
N ASP A 386 14.28 -10.45 -17.54
CA ASP A 386 15.36 -9.99 -16.69
C ASP A 386 15.08 -8.58 -16.18
N ARG A 387 15.07 -8.42 -14.86
CA ARG A 387 14.76 -7.15 -14.18
C ARG A 387 15.96 -6.23 -14.06
N THR A 388 17.11 -6.59 -14.61
CA THR A 388 18.29 -5.71 -14.66
C THR A 388 18.58 -5.16 -16.05
N GLU A 389 17.93 -5.69 -17.09
CA GLU A 389 18.24 -5.36 -18.48
C GLU A 389 17.03 -4.73 -19.22
N PRO A 390 17.18 -3.54 -19.84
CA PRO A 390 16.07 -2.88 -20.52
C PRO A 390 15.67 -3.55 -21.84
N ALA A 391 16.60 -4.21 -22.53
CA ALA A 391 16.36 -4.74 -23.89
C ALA A 391 15.18 -5.72 -23.97
N GLY A 392 15.05 -6.61 -22.97
CA GLY A 392 13.96 -7.59 -22.93
C GLY A 392 12.57 -6.94 -22.81
N TYR A 393 12.46 -5.81 -22.12
CA TYR A 393 11.21 -5.06 -22.02
C TYR A 393 10.87 -4.32 -23.32
N GLU A 394 11.85 -3.75 -24.02
CA GLU A 394 11.62 -3.13 -25.34
C GLU A 394 11.15 -4.17 -26.37
N GLU A 395 11.78 -5.36 -26.38
CA GLU A 395 11.34 -6.47 -27.25
C GLU A 395 9.92 -6.92 -26.90
N PHE A 396 9.59 -7.04 -25.61
CA PHE A 396 8.25 -7.37 -25.15
C PHE A 396 7.21 -6.35 -25.67
N LEU A 397 7.49 -5.05 -25.56
CA LEU A 397 6.61 -4.00 -26.06
C LEU A 397 6.42 -4.09 -27.57
N ALA A 398 7.50 -4.28 -28.34
CA ALA A 398 7.45 -4.40 -29.79
C ALA A 398 6.64 -5.64 -30.24
N ARG A 399 6.89 -6.79 -29.62
CA ARG A 399 6.23 -8.07 -29.90
C ARG A 399 4.73 -7.99 -29.69
N HIS A 400 4.29 -7.34 -28.61
CA HIS A 400 2.89 -7.33 -28.19
C HIS A 400 2.10 -6.11 -28.68
N ALA A 401 2.72 -5.13 -29.33
CA ALA A 401 2.05 -3.92 -29.85
C ALA A 401 0.90 -4.23 -30.84
N THR A 402 1.01 -5.33 -31.58
CA THR A 402 0.00 -5.77 -32.57
C THR A 402 -1.18 -6.51 -31.96
N ASN A 403 -1.03 -7.03 -30.75
CA ASN A 403 -2.03 -7.88 -30.07
C ASN A 403 -2.64 -7.22 -28.82
N LEU A 404 -1.95 -6.23 -28.24
CA LEU A 404 -2.40 -5.52 -27.05
C LEU A 404 -2.70 -4.05 -27.35
N HIS A 405 -3.59 -3.45 -26.55
CA HIS A 405 -3.71 -2.00 -26.50
C HIS A 405 -2.41 -1.39 -25.93
N PRO A 406 -1.94 -0.21 -26.40
CA PRO A 406 -0.72 0.42 -25.87
C PRO A 406 -0.73 0.68 -24.36
N TRP A 407 -1.92 0.81 -23.77
CA TRP A 407 -2.15 0.95 -22.33
C TRP A 407 -2.73 -0.30 -21.67
N ASN A 408 -2.60 -1.46 -22.31
CA ASN A 408 -2.86 -2.73 -21.64
C ASN A 408 -1.94 -2.88 -20.40
N ALA A 409 -2.43 -3.50 -19.33
CA ALA A 409 -1.75 -3.68 -18.05
C ALA A 409 -0.34 -4.25 -18.18
N TYR A 410 -0.10 -5.19 -19.09
CA TYR A 410 1.23 -5.79 -19.28
C TYR A 410 2.18 -4.84 -20.01
N MET A 411 1.66 -4.10 -20.99
CA MET A 411 2.40 -3.04 -21.69
C MET A 411 2.79 -1.93 -20.72
N LEU A 412 1.87 -1.52 -19.85
CA LEU A 412 2.11 -0.47 -18.84
C LEU A 412 3.12 -0.91 -17.79
N GLN A 413 3.05 -2.15 -17.30
CA GLN A 413 4.04 -2.67 -16.36
C GLN A 413 5.44 -2.74 -16.99
N ALA A 414 5.56 -3.16 -18.24
CA ALA A 414 6.82 -3.16 -18.98
C ALA A 414 7.38 -1.74 -19.19
N LYS A 415 6.53 -0.78 -19.60
CA LYS A 415 6.89 0.63 -19.71
C LYS A 415 7.37 1.20 -18.37
N TYR A 416 6.66 0.91 -17.29
CA TYR A 416 7.05 1.38 -15.96
C TYR A 416 8.39 0.78 -15.52
N ALA A 417 8.63 -0.52 -15.74
CA ALA A 417 9.93 -1.14 -15.47
C ALA A 417 11.07 -0.47 -16.26
N LEU A 418 10.85 -0.15 -17.54
CA LEU A 418 11.82 0.59 -18.37
C LEU A 418 12.17 1.95 -17.80
N THR A 419 11.22 2.72 -17.26
CA THR A 419 11.56 4.02 -16.64
C THR A 419 12.59 3.88 -15.52
N GLN A 420 12.46 2.83 -14.70
CA GLN A 420 13.36 2.55 -13.59
C GLN A 420 14.73 2.04 -14.07
N LEU A 421 14.76 1.23 -15.13
CA LEU A 421 16.00 0.69 -15.70
C LEU A 421 16.81 1.74 -16.46
N LEU A 422 16.13 2.61 -17.20
CA LEU A 422 16.79 3.66 -17.97
C LEU A 422 17.22 4.85 -17.09
N GLY A 423 16.47 5.15 -16.02
CA GLY A 423 16.74 6.24 -15.08
C GLY A 423 17.66 5.87 -13.91
N SER A 424 17.40 4.73 -13.23
CA SER A 424 18.03 4.38 -11.95
C SER A 424 19.14 3.31 -12.04
N ALA A 425 19.27 2.58 -13.15
CA ALA A 425 20.22 1.47 -13.28
C ALA A 425 21.50 1.81 -14.06
N ARG A 426 21.85 3.09 -14.21
CA ARG A 426 23.19 3.42 -14.71
C ARG A 426 24.22 3.16 -13.62
N PRO A 427 25.24 2.31 -13.84
CA PRO A 427 26.43 2.37 -12.99
C PRO A 427 26.92 3.82 -13.02
N ALA A 428 27.30 4.38 -11.87
CA ALA A 428 27.67 5.79 -11.67
C ALA A 428 28.79 6.33 -12.61
N LYS A 429 29.34 5.46 -13.48
CA LYS A 429 30.41 5.73 -14.44
C LYS A 429 29.97 5.69 -15.91
N ALA A 430 28.72 5.32 -16.24
CA ALA A 430 28.25 5.34 -17.63
C ALA A 430 27.91 6.77 -18.07
N PRO A 431 28.38 7.23 -19.24
CA PRO A 431 28.11 8.58 -19.71
C PRO A 431 26.60 8.79 -19.93
N PRO A 432 26.11 10.02 -19.75
CA PRO A 432 24.72 10.34 -20.02
C PRO A 432 24.38 10.08 -21.49
N SER A 433 23.39 9.20 -21.73
CA SER A 433 22.88 8.90 -23.08
C SER A 433 21.62 9.71 -23.37
N GLU A 434 21.66 10.51 -24.45
CA GLU A 434 20.51 11.24 -24.98
C GLU A 434 19.36 10.30 -25.34
N ALA A 435 19.64 9.21 -26.06
CA ALA A 435 18.62 8.27 -26.53
C ALA A 435 17.83 7.67 -25.36
N ALA A 436 18.52 7.26 -24.29
CA ALA A 436 17.86 6.73 -23.10
C ALA A 436 17.05 7.82 -22.37
N ALA A 437 17.56 9.05 -22.27
CA ALA A 437 16.82 10.14 -21.64
C ALA A 437 15.54 10.49 -22.43
N ARG A 438 15.61 10.59 -23.77
CA ARG A 438 14.44 10.79 -24.63
C ARG A 438 13.42 9.66 -24.49
N ARG A 439 13.88 8.41 -24.42
CA ARG A 439 13.01 7.25 -24.20
C ARG A 439 12.32 7.30 -22.84
N THR A 440 13.03 7.66 -21.77
CA THR A 440 12.43 7.85 -20.44
C THR A 440 11.37 8.95 -20.46
N VAL A 441 11.62 10.09 -21.13
CA VAL A 441 10.64 11.17 -21.28
C VAL A 441 9.37 10.67 -21.98
N GLU A 442 9.50 9.95 -23.10
CA GLU A 442 8.36 9.36 -23.82
C GLU A 442 7.53 8.42 -22.93
N LEU A 443 8.21 7.49 -22.25
CA LEU A 443 7.57 6.51 -21.36
C LEU A 443 6.86 7.21 -20.18
N CYS A 444 7.50 8.19 -19.55
CA CYS A 444 6.92 8.91 -18.42
C CYS A 444 5.69 9.71 -18.84
N ARG A 445 5.72 10.42 -19.97
CA ARG A 445 4.55 11.17 -20.48
C ARG A 445 3.37 10.23 -20.76
N ASP A 446 3.63 9.08 -21.37
CA ASP A 446 2.59 8.08 -21.65
C ASP A 446 1.99 7.49 -20.36
N LEU A 447 2.84 7.15 -19.38
CA LEU A 447 2.40 6.64 -18.08
C LEU A 447 1.69 7.70 -17.23
N LEU A 448 2.08 8.98 -17.32
CA LEU A 448 1.40 10.09 -16.63
C LEU A 448 -0.02 10.29 -17.17
N ALA A 449 -0.24 10.12 -18.47
CA ALA A 449 -1.58 10.15 -19.06
C ALA A 449 -2.48 9.03 -18.52
N VAL A 450 -1.91 7.87 -18.21
CA VAL A 450 -2.62 6.77 -17.55
C VAL A 450 -2.82 7.04 -16.06
N ALA A 451 -1.81 7.56 -15.37
CA ALA A 451 -1.89 7.92 -13.96
C ALA A 451 -3.04 8.90 -13.69
N GLU A 452 -3.24 9.89 -14.56
CA GLU A 452 -4.35 10.85 -14.43
C GLU A 452 -5.73 10.18 -14.44
N ARG A 453 -5.87 9.05 -15.14
CA ARG A 453 -7.14 8.31 -15.22
C ARG A 453 -7.30 7.33 -14.07
N LEU A 454 -6.22 6.66 -13.66
CA LEU A 454 -6.28 5.54 -12.71
C LEU A 454 -5.90 5.90 -11.27
N GLU A 455 -5.00 6.84 -11.06
CA GLU A 455 -4.49 7.25 -9.74
C GLU A 455 -4.11 8.75 -9.74
N PRO A 456 -5.12 9.64 -9.81
CA PRO A 456 -4.95 11.06 -10.11
C PRO A 456 -4.30 11.87 -8.98
N GLY A 457 -3.87 13.08 -9.35
CA GLY A 457 -3.33 14.09 -8.43
C GLY A 457 -2.01 13.65 -7.78
N TYR A 458 -1.77 14.05 -6.53
CA TYR A 458 -0.50 13.85 -5.81
C TYR A 458 -0.24 12.41 -5.34
N SER A 459 -0.56 11.43 -6.18
CA SER A 459 -0.41 10.01 -5.92
C SER A 459 1.05 9.54 -5.89
N THR A 460 1.29 8.39 -5.26
CA THR A 460 2.64 7.80 -5.21
C THR A 460 3.12 7.41 -6.60
N PHE A 461 2.24 6.90 -7.46
CA PHE A 461 2.59 6.54 -8.82
C PHE A 461 3.00 7.77 -9.65
N ARG A 462 2.23 8.86 -9.58
CA ARG A 462 2.55 10.11 -10.28
C ARG A 462 3.86 10.72 -9.78
N ALA A 463 4.08 10.78 -8.47
CA ALA A 463 5.31 11.33 -7.89
C ALA A 463 6.56 10.61 -8.42
N LYS A 464 6.54 9.27 -8.50
CA LYS A 464 7.65 8.49 -9.06
C LYS A 464 7.91 8.80 -10.53
N LEU A 465 6.85 8.88 -11.35
CA LEU A 465 6.98 9.23 -12.77
C LEU A 465 7.53 10.65 -12.96
N LEU A 466 7.12 11.60 -12.12
CA LEU A 466 7.63 12.97 -12.16
C LEU A 466 9.11 13.05 -11.76
N LEU A 467 9.56 12.24 -10.79
CA LEU A 467 10.98 12.14 -10.43
C LEU A 467 11.82 11.62 -11.60
N GLU A 468 11.40 10.52 -12.24
CA GLU A 468 12.09 9.97 -13.42
C GLU A 468 12.08 10.94 -14.61
N LEU A 469 10.92 11.56 -14.88
CA LEU A 469 10.79 12.57 -15.94
C LEU A 469 11.73 13.75 -15.68
N GLY A 470 11.73 14.27 -14.46
CA GLY A 470 12.58 15.38 -14.05
C GLY A 470 14.07 15.05 -14.21
N SER A 471 14.49 13.85 -13.80
CA SER A 471 15.88 13.38 -13.96
C SER A 471 16.28 13.24 -15.44
N ALA A 472 15.38 12.72 -16.28
CA ALA A 472 15.62 12.60 -17.72
C ALA A 472 15.73 13.97 -18.41
N LEU A 473 14.87 14.92 -18.06
CA LEU A 473 14.94 16.30 -18.57
C LEU A 473 16.22 17.01 -18.10
N ALA A 474 16.64 16.82 -16.86
CA ALA A 474 17.91 17.33 -16.35
C ALA A 474 19.11 16.74 -17.13
N THR A 475 19.04 15.46 -17.51
CA THR A 475 20.06 14.82 -18.36
C THR A 475 20.12 15.47 -19.74
N LEU A 476 18.97 15.69 -20.39
CA LEU A 476 18.90 16.36 -21.70
C LEU A 476 19.40 17.82 -21.63
N HIS A 477 19.13 18.50 -20.50
CA HIS A 477 19.68 19.83 -20.24
C HIS A 477 21.20 19.82 -20.19
N ALA A 478 21.78 18.89 -19.42
CA ALA A 478 23.23 18.75 -19.27
C ALA A 478 23.93 18.41 -20.60
N LEU A 479 23.24 17.73 -21.52
CA LEU A 479 23.71 17.43 -22.86
C LEU A 479 23.53 18.58 -23.86
N GLY A 480 22.87 19.68 -23.48
CA GLY A 480 22.64 20.85 -24.35
C GLY A 480 21.58 20.64 -25.44
N VAL A 481 20.75 19.59 -25.32
CA VAL A 481 19.77 19.18 -26.34
C VAL A 481 18.30 19.33 -25.90
N LEU A 482 18.09 19.99 -24.75
CA LEU A 482 16.76 20.27 -24.19
C LEU A 482 16.09 21.44 -24.94
N SER A 483 14.89 21.22 -25.44
CA SER A 483 14.08 22.29 -26.08
C SER A 483 13.46 23.25 -25.05
N ASP A 484 12.99 24.41 -25.51
CA ASP A 484 12.33 25.40 -24.64
C ASP A 484 11.02 24.88 -24.03
N LEU A 485 10.27 24.07 -24.77
CA LEU A 485 9.05 23.43 -24.27
C LEU A 485 9.37 22.43 -23.15
N GLU A 486 10.42 21.62 -23.33
CA GLU A 486 10.88 20.66 -22.32
C GLU A 486 11.48 21.38 -21.09
N ARG A 487 12.10 22.54 -21.27
CA ARG A 487 12.56 23.40 -20.17
C ARG A 487 11.39 23.91 -19.34
N GLN A 488 10.28 24.30 -19.98
CA GLN A 488 9.06 24.67 -19.25
C GLN A 488 8.47 23.46 -18.50
N GLU A 489 8.40 22.30 -19.15
CA GLU A 489 7.91 21.05 -18.53
C GLU A 489 8.76 20.63 -17.33
N TRP A 490 10.09 20.79 -17.41
CA TRP A 490 11.00 20.50 -16.30
C TRP A 490 10.70 21.39 -15.09
N ARG A 491 10.48 22.70 -15.31
CA ARG A 491 10.07 23.64 -14.25
C ARG A 491 8.73 23.27 -13.62
N THR A 492 7.73 22.92 -14.43
CA THR A 492 6.41 22.53 -13.91
C THR A 492 6.45 21.20 -13.16
N THR A 493 7.22 20.23 -13.66
CA THR A 493 7.45 18.93 -13.01
C THR A 493 8.07 19.12 -11.64
N ARG A 494 9.11 19.96 -11.55
CA ARG A 494 9.77 20.29 -10.30
C ARG A 494 8.83 21.01 -9.32
N ALA A 495 8.08 22.02 -9.77
CA ALA A 495 7.13 22.74 -8.92
C ALA A 495 6.05 21.82 -8.35
N GLU A 496 5.55 20.88 -9.15
CA GLU A 496 4.58 19.89 -8.68
C GLU A 496 5.19 18.96 -7.62
N LEU A 497 6.41 18.47 -7.83
CA LEU A 497 7.13 17.66 -6.85
C LEU A 497 7.39 18.42 -5.54
N GLU A 498 7.70 19.72 -5.61
CA GLU A 498 7.85 20.57 -4.42
C GLU A 498 6.54 20.68 -3.63
N CYS A 499 5.38 20.77 -4.31
CA CYS A 499 4.07 20.70 -3.64
C CYS A 499 3.82 19.34 -2.98
N ILE A 500 4.17 18.24 -3.64
CA ILE A 500 4.02 16.90 -3.08
C ILE A 500 4.93 16.72 -1.84
N ALA A 501 6.18 17.17 -1.92
CA ALA A 501 7.18 17.02 -0.87
C ALA A 501 6.84 17.78 0.43
N GLN A 502 6.00 18.82 0.36
CA GLN A 502 5.51 19.54 1.56
C GLN A 502 4.77 18.63 2.55
N THR A 503 4.14 17.57 2.05
CA THR A 503 3.32 16.66 2.87
C THR A 503 3.75 15.21 2.78
N ASP A 504 4.70 14.89 1.91
CA ASP A 504 5.30 13.58 1.76
C ASP A 504 6.83 13.70 1.70
N PRO A 505 7.53 13.58 2.85
CA PRO A 505 8.97 13.72 2.92
C PRO A 505 9.72 12.58 2.22
N THR A 506 9.02 11.53 1.74
CA THR A 506 9.64 10.45 0.96
C THR A 506 9.94 10.85 -0.49
N VAL A 507 9.45 12.02 -0.93
CA VAL A 507 9.70 12.57 -2.26
C VAL A 507 10.94 13.47 -2.24
N ASP A 508 12.06 12.95 -2.73
CA ASP A 508 13.32 13.69 -2.82
C ASP A 508 13.44 14.48 -4.13
N VAL A 509 13.08 15.76 -4.06
CA VAL A 509 13.15 16.70 -5.21
C VAL A 509 14.59 17.07 -5.58
N SER A 510 15.58 16.83 -4.70
CA SER A 510 16.98 17.19 -4.98
C SER A 510 17.53 16.43 -6.20
N SER A 511 17.04 15.21 -6.43
CA SER A 511 17.38 14.33 -7.54
C SER A 511 17.03 14.87 -8.94
N VAL A 512 16.12 15.86 -9.03
CA VAL A 512 15.61 16.40 -10.30
C VAL A 512 16.49 17.52 -10.88
N GLY A 513 17.52 17.97 -10.14
CA GLY A 513 18.43 19.04 -10.57
C GLY A 513 17.79 20.44 -10.60
N LYS A 514 18.60 21.49 -10.62
CA LYS A 514 18.18 22.89 -10.79
C LYS A 514 18.75 23.43 -12.09
N GLU A 515 17.96 24.25 -12.78
CA GLU A 515 18.37 24.91 -14.02
C GLU A 515 19.53 25.90 -13.80
N ASN A 516 19.59 26.52 -12.62
CA ASN A 516 20.73 27.31 -12.19
C ASN A 516 21.55 26.44 -11.23
N GLY A 517 22.68 25.92 -11.70
CA GLY A 517 23.63 25.21 -10.87
C GLY A 517 24.13 26.11 -9.75
N SER A 518 23.70 25.85 -8.52
CA SER A 518 24.47 26.16 -7.32
C SER A 518 24.55 24.87 -6.52
N SER A 519 25.74 24.26 -6.61
CA SER A 519 26.29 23.36 -5.61
C SER A 519 26.16 23.92 -4.20
#